data_AF-A0A7L6B8V7-F1
#
_entry.id   AF-A0A7L6B8V7-F1
#
_cell.length_a   1.000
_cell.length_b   1.000
_cell.length_c   1.000
_cell.angle_alpha   90.00
_cell.angle_beta   90.00
_cell.angle_gamma   90.00
#
_symmetry.space_group_name_H-M   'P 1'
#
loop_
_entity.id
_entity.type
_entity.pdbx_description
1 polymer ?
#
loop_
_entity_poly.entity_id
_entity_poly.type
_entity_poly.pdbx_seq_one_letter_code
_entity_poly.pdbx_strand_id
1 'polypeptide(L)' 'MTVLLLLLFLFLLVGASALGLTADTRDSADWKPTDDGRRWRSRTC' A
#
# COMPACT_ATOMS: atom_id res chain seq x y z
N MET A 1 1.40 18.61 -26.09
CA MET A 1 2.32 17.49 -25.80
C MET A 1 2.20 17.00 -24.35
N THR A 2 2.28 17.89 -23.36
CA THR A 2 2.20 17.55 -21.92
C THR A 2 0.93 16.78 -21.51
N VAL A 3 -0.25 17.20 -21.98
CA VAL A 3 -1.52 16.54 -21.66
C VAL A 3 -1.56 15.11 -22.19
N LEU A 4 -1.07 14.87 -23.41
CA LEU A 4 -1.01 13.52 -24.00
C LEU A 4 -0.07 12.60 -23.20
N LEU A 5 1.07 13.12 -22.75
CA LEU A 5 2.00 12.38 -21.90
C LEU A 5 1.39 12.05 -20.54
N LEU A 6 0.63 12.99 -19.94
CA LEU A 6 -0.09 12.76 -18.70
C LEU A 6 -1.16 11.67 -18.86
N LEU A 7 -1.94 11.72 -19.94
CA LEU A 7 -2.95 10.70 -20.23
C LEU A 7 -2.32 9.33 -20.44
N LEU A 8 -1.21 9.24 -21.18
CA LEU A 8 -0.45 8.01 -21.34
C LEU A 8 0.01 7.45 -19.99
N PHE A 9 0.59 8.30 -19.14
CA PHE A 9 1.03 7.92 -17.80
C PHE A 9 -0.13 7.35 -16.96
N LEU A 10 -1.28 8.03 -16.94
CA LEU A 10 -2.46 7.57 -16.22
C LEU A 10 -2.97 6.23 -16.77
N PHE A 11 -2.97 6.06 -18.08
CA PHE A 11 -3.40 4.82 -18.72
C PHE A 11 -2.51 3.64 -18.33
N LEU A 12 -1.18 3.85 -18.34
CA LEU A 12 -0.21 2.85 -17.88
C LEU A 12 -0.40 2.52 -16.39
N LEU A 13 -0.64 3.54 -15.56
CA LEU A 13 -0.86 3.37 -14.12
C LEU A 13 -2.13 2.55 -13.83
N VAL A 14 -3.23 2.84 -14.54
CA VAL A 14 -4.47 2.06 -14.45
C VAL A 14 -4.24 0.62 -14.89
N GLY A 15 -3.54 0.40 -16.01
CA GLY A 15 -3.19 -0.94 -16.48
C GLY A 15 -2.34 -1.72 -15.48
N ALA A 16 -1.31 -1.10 -14.92
CA ALA A 16 -0.45 -1.72 -13.91
C ALA A 16 -1.22 -2.07 -12.63
N SER A 17 -2.14 -1.21 -12.21
CA SER A 17 -3.01 -1.45 -11.04
C SER A 17 -3.97 -2.62 -11.29
N ALA A 18 -4.61 -2.66 -12.46
CA ALA A 18 -5.55 -3.71 -12.83
C ALA A 18 -4.88 -5.09 -12.98
N LEU A 19 -3.62 -5.11 -13.42
CA LEU A 19 -2.79 -6.32 -13.50
C LEU A 19 -2.18 -6.72 -12.14
N GLY A 20 -2.41 -5.94 -11.07
CA GLY A 20 -1.82 -6.19 -9.77
C GLY A 20 -0.30 -5.99 -9.71
N LEU A 21 0.31 -5.32 -10.69
CA LEU A 21 1.75 -5.02 -10.69
C LEU A 21 2.14 -4.05 -9.58
N THR A 22 1.17 -3.29 -9.08
CA THR A 22 1.31 -2.39 -7.93
C THR A 22 0.70 -2.99 -6.66
N ALA A 23 0.28 -4.26 -6.68
CA ALA A 23 -0.24 -4.92 -5.49
C ALA A 23 0.89 -5.01 -4.46
N ASP A 24 0.71 -4.31 -3.34
CA ASP A 24 1.62 -4.42 -2.23
C ASP A 24 1.46 -5.81 -1.59
N THR A 25 2.45 -6.67 -1.81
CA THR A 25 2.50 -8.01 -1.19
C THR A 25 3.14 -7.96 0.20
N ARG A 26 3.65 -6.80 0.60
CA ARG A 26 4.21 -6.62 1.93
C ARG A 26 3.05 -6.43 2.89
N ASP A 27 3.00 -7.30 3.90
CA ASP A 27 2.02 -7.18 4.97
C ASP A 27 2.13 -5.77 5.56
N SER A 28 1.06 -5.00 5.39
CA SER A 28 1.05 -3.57 5.61
C SER A 28 1.44 -3.35 7.06
N ALA A 29 2.51 -2.57 7.28
CA ALA A 29 3.10 -2.24 8.57
C ALA A 29 2.29 -2.76 9.76
N ASP A 30 2.80 -3.80 10.44
CA ASP A 30 2.31 -4.34 11.71
C ASP A 30 2.17 -3.22 12.75
N TRP A 31 1.14 -2.38 12.59
CA TRP A 31 0.88 -1.27 13.45
C TRP A 31 0.21 -1.88 14.66
N LYS A 32 1.04 -2.27 15.62
CA LYS A 32 0.54 -2.74 16.91
C LYS A 32 0.44 -1.51 17.81
N PRO A 33 -0.77 -1.10 18.26
CA PRO A 33 -0.89 -0.02 19.22
C PRO A 33 0.05 -0.30 20.39
N THR A 34 0.89 0.69 20.64
CA THR A 34 1.95 0.66 21.65
C THR A 34 1.50 1.61 22.73
N ASP A 35 1.32 1.10 23.94
CA ASP A 35 0.97 1.91 25.10
C ASP A 35 2.28 2.28 25.79
N ASP A 36 2.60 3.57 25.86
CA ASP A 36 3.89 4.09 26.31
C ASP A 36 5.12 3.42 25.63
N GLY A 37 5.01 3.12 24.32
CA GLY A 37 6.10 2.48 23.57
C GLY A 37 6.26 0.97 23.87
N ARG A 38 5.36 0.34 24.62
CA ARG A 38 5.34 -1.13 24.81
C ARG A 38 4.27 -1.80 23.96
N ARG A 39 4.68 -2.82 23.17
CA ARG A 39 3.77 -3.65 22.38
C ARG A 39 2.76 -4.31 23.31
N TRP A 40 1.47 -4.14 23.04
CA TRP A 40 0.41 -4.88 23.71
C TRP A 40 0.62 -6.40 23.53
N ARG A 41 0.79 -7.11 24.65
CA ARG A 41 0.75 -8.57 24.70
C ARG A 41 -0.68 -8.98 25.02
N SER A 42 -1.45 -9.33 24.00
CA SER A 42 -2.71 -10.07 24.19
C SER A 42 -2.36 -11.36 24.92
N ARG A 43 -2.71 -11.45 26.20
CA ARG A 43 -2.70 -12.74 26.91
C ARG A 43 -3.92 -13.50 26.39
N THR A 44 -3.68 -14.60 25.68
CA THR A 44 -4.69 -15.65 25.53
C THR A 44 -4.90 -16.27 26.90
N CYS A 45 -6.13 -16.20 27.41
CA CYS A 45 -6.56 -16.91 28.61
C CYS A 45 -6.48 -18.43 28.42
#